data_AF-A0A817BLH8-F1
#
_entry.id   AF-A0A817BLH8-F1
#
_cell.length_a   1.000
_cell.length_b   1.000
_cell.length_c   1.000
_cell.angle_alpha   90.00
_cell.angle_beta   90.00
_cell.angle_gamma   90.00
#
_symmetry.space_group_name_H-M   'P 1'
#
loop_
_entity.id
_entity.type
_entity.pdbx_description
1 polymer ?
#
loop_
_entity_poly.entity_id
_entity_poly.type
_entity_poly.pdbx_seq_one_letter_code
_entity_poly.pdbx_strand_id
1 'polypeptide(L)'
;MNINNQRLHSITQDQIFTNSLNFVPILQSTDEISSISDSILDRFCVDILPRIHENVKSLTVESVSMKCILGAGNYPNLTELKLYNFNKAIVSRYFMGKIFMCSDL
;
A
#
# COMPACT_ATOMS: atom_id res chain seq x y z
N MET A 1 -22.54 -10.59 17.24
CA MET A 1 -23.36 -9.87 16.23
C MET A 1 -22.52 -9.82 14.96
N ASN A 2 -22.78 -10.73 14.01
CA ASN A 2 -21.91 -10.94 12.85
C ASN A 2 -22.36 -9.98 11.74
N ILE A 3 -21.71 -8.81 11.61
CA ILE A 3 -21.98 -7.88 10.51
C ILE A 3 -21.41 -8.54 9.26
N ASN A 4 -22.29 -9.20 8.50
CA ASN A 4 -21.93 -9.91 7.28
C ASN A 4 -21.64 -8.86 6.19
N ASN A 5 -20.38 -8.44 6.08
CA ASN A 5 -19.91 -7.44 5.11
C ASN A 5 -19.81 -8.04 3.71
N GLN A 6 -20.90 -8.63 3.21
CA GLN A 6 -20.96 -9.26 1.88
C GLN A 6 -20.53 -8.31 0.77
N ARG A 7 -20.85 -7.01 0.89
CA ARG A 7 -20.38 -5.97 -0.04
C ARG A 7 -18.86 -5.82 -0.06
N LEU A 8 -18.22 -5.76 1.11
CA LEU A 8 -16.76 -5.69 1.21
C LEU A 8 -16.13 -6.95 0.62
N HIS A 9 -16.72 -8.12 0.92
CA HIS A 9 -16.27 -9.40 0.36
C HIS A 9 -16.34 -9.40 -1.17
N SER A 10 -17.44 -8.93 -1.76
CA SER A 10 -17.58 -8.80 -3.21
C SER A 10 -16.55 -7.83 -3.80
N ILE A 11 -16.28 -6.69 -3.17
CA ILE A 11 -15.28 -5.72 -3.65
C ILE A 11 -13.86 -6.30 -3.59
N THR A 12 -13.53 -7.05 -2.53
CA THR A 12 -12.22 -7.70 -2.41
C THR A 12 -12.02 -8.84 -3.41
N GLN A 13 -13.10 -9.39 -3.97
CA GLN A 13 -13.04 -10.40 -5.03
C GLN A 13 -13.16 -9.80 -6.43
N ASP A 14 -13.53 -8.53 -6.56
CA ASP A 14 -13.57 -7.85 -7.83
C ASP A 14 -12.14 -7.52 -8.29
N GLN A 15 -11.71 -8.19 -9.36
CA GLN A 15 -10.38 -8.00 -9.93
C GLN A 15 -10.14 -6.55 -10.38
N ILE A 16 -11.17 -5.82 -10.81
CA ILE A 16 -11.00 -4.45 -11.31
C ILE A 16 -10.59 -3.52 -10.16
N PHE A 17 -11.20 -3.68 -8.99
CA PHE A 17 -10.95 -2.80 -7.83
C PHE A 17 -9.68 -3.14 -7.06
N THR A 18 -9.17 -4.36 -7.18
CA THR A 18 -8.00 -4.84 -6.42
C THR A 18 -6.70 -4.80 -7.21
N ASN A 19 -6.74 -4.63 -8.54
CA ASN A 19 -5.56 -4.56 -9.38
C ASN A 19 -4.71 -3.30 -9.15
N SER A 20 -5.33 -2.19 -8.75
CA SER A 20 -4.66 -0.89 -8.62
C SER A 20 -4.97 -0.24 -7.27
N LEU A 21 -3.93 -0.04 -6.46
CA LEU A 21 -4.05 0.63 -5.17
C LEU A 21 -3.35 2.00 -5.22
N ASN A 22 -4.03 3.04 -4.73
CA ASN A 22 -3.51 4.39 -4.67
C ASN A 22 -3.58 4.94 -3.24
N PHE A 23 -2.42 5.16 -2.64
CA PHE A 23 -2.25 5.69 -1.29
C PHE A 23 -1.73 7.13 -1.29
N VAL A 24 -1.96 7.86 -2.38
CA VAL A 24 -1.68 9.30 -2.46
C VAL A 24 -2.89 10.06 -1.96
N PRO A 25 -2.72 11.08 -1.11
CA PRO A 25 -3.82 11.91 -0.69
C PRO A 25 -4.51 12.57 -1.90
N ILE A 26 -5.83 12.46 -1.96
CA ILE A 26 -6.63 13.19 -2.93
C ILE A 26 -6.58 14.65 -2.48
N LEU A 27 -6.05 15.53 -3.33
CA LEU A 27 -6.07 16.97 -3.13
C LEU A 27 -7.52 17.38 -2.83
N GLN A 28 -7.82 17.66 -1.56
CA GLN A 28 -9.08 18.28 -1.21
C GLN A 28 -9.01 19.73 -1.69
N SER A 29 -10.15 20.30 -2.08
CA SER A 29 -10.26 21.66 -2.65
C SER A 29 -9.84 22.80 -1.71
N THR A 30 -9.37 22.46 -0.51
CA THR A 30 -8.69 23.32 0.45
C THR A 30 -7.23 22.87 0.50
N ASP A 31 -6.27 23.78 0.35
CA ASP A 31 -4.80 23.59 0.22
C ASP A 31 -4.09 22.70 1.27
N GLU A 32 -4.82 21.96 2.11
CA GLU A 32 -4.30 20.95 3.02
C GLU A 32 -4.17 19.60 2.31
N ILE A 33 -2.96 19.32 1.82
CA ILE A 33 -2.52 17.96 1.48
C ILE A 33 -2.38 17.17 2.78
N SER A 34 -3.48 16.55 3.25
CA SER A 34 -3.43 15.67 4.41
C SER A 34 -3.04 14.26 3.96
N SER A 35 -1.85 13.80 4.35
CA SER A 35 -1.42 12.42 4.14
C SER A 35 -2.40 11.43 4.79
N ILE A 36 -2.51 10.22 4.24
CA ILE A 36 -3.30 9.16 4.87
C ILE A 36 -2.70 8.89 6.26
N SER A 37 -3.54 8.92 7.30
CA SER A 37 -3.08 8.71 8.67
C SER A 37 -2.55 7.28 8.87
N ASP A 38 -1.51 7.13 9.69
CA ASP A 38 -0.90 5.83 9.99
C ASP A 38 -1.94 4.82 10.52
N SER A 39 -2.88 5.27 11.35
CA SER A 39 -3.97 4.43 11.87
C SER A 39 -4.87 3.82 10.80
N ILE A 40 -5.07 4.50 9.66
CA ILE A 40 -5.85 4.00 8.53
C ILE A 40 -5.00 3.01 7.74
N LEU A 41 -3.73 3.33 7.51
CA LEU A 41 -2.78 2.45 6.82
C LEU A 41 -2.59 1.14 7.59
N ASP A 42 -2.42 1.21 8.91
CA ASP A 42 -2.24 0.03 9.77
C ASP A 42 -3.46 -0.90 9.68
N ARG A 43 -4.68 -0.35 9.79
CA ARG A 43 -5.91 -1.12 9.62
C ARG A 43 -6.01 -1.73 8.24
N PHE A 44 -5.69 -0.97 7.19
CA PHE A 44 -5.69 -1.48 5.83
C PHE A 44 -4.70 -2.65 5.68
N CYS A 45 -3.49 -2.49 6.18
CA CYS A 45 -2.42 -3.49 6.14
C CYS A 45 -2.76 -4.77 6.90
N VAL A 46 -3.49 -4.67 8.01
CA VAL A 46 -3.88 -5.83 8.83
C VAL A 46 -5.14 -6.52 8.29
N ASP A 47 -6.15 -5.74 7.89
CA ASP A 47 -7.48 -6.29 7.66
C ASP A 47 -7.79 -6.55 6.18
N ILE A 48 -7.28 -5.70 5.28
CA ILE A 48 -7.67 -5.68 3.85
C ILE A 48 -6.56 -6.24 2.98
N LEU A 49 -5.33 -5.75 3.16
CA LEU A 49 -4.19 -6.10 2.34
C LEU A 49 -3.96 -7.62 2.23
N PRO A 50 -4.05 -8.42 3.32
CA PRO A 50 -3.85 -9.88 3.23
C PRO A 50 -4.87 -10.61 2.36
N ARG A 51 -5.99 -9.97 2.01
CA ARG A 51 -7.06 -10.56 1.18
C ARG A 51 -6.92 -10.22 -0.29
N ILE A 52 -6.18 -9.16 -0.62
CA ILE A 52 -6.15 -8.60 -1.97
C ILE A 52 -4.74 -8.50 -2.55
N HIS A 53 -3.68 -8.67 -1.75
CA HIS A 53 -2.30 -8.43 -2.16
C HIS A 53 -1.87 -9.24 -3.40
N GLU A 54 -2.41 -10.45 -3.57
CA GLU A 54 -2.14 -11.29 -4.75
C GLU A 54 -2.72 -10.70 -6.04
N ASN A 55 -3.79 -9.92 -5.95
CA ASN A 55 -4.42 -9.31 -7.13
C ASN A 55 -3.77 -7.97 -7.53
N VAL A 56 -2.99 -7.36 -6.64
CA VAL A 56 -2.42 -6.02 -6.88
C VAL A 56 -1.35 -6.09 -7.97
N LYS A 57 -1.56 -5.33 -9.05
CA LYS A 57 -0.64 -5.17 -10.19
C LYS A 57 0.00 -3.80 -10.25
N SER A 58 -0.70 -2.77 -9.77
CA SER A 58 -0.23 -1.39 -9.73
C SER A 58 -0.38 -0.82 -8.33
N LEU A 59 0.68 -0.20 -7.83
CA LEU A 59 0.72 0.42 -6.52
C LEU A 59 1.26 1.84 -6.65
N THR A 60 0.48 2.83 -6.22
CA THR A 60 0.93 4.22 -6.08
C THR A 60 1.00 4.56 -4.60
N VAL A 61 2.18 4.92 -4.10
CA VAL A 61 2.41 5.22 -2.69
C VAL A 61 3.19 6.50 -2.51
N GLU A 62 2.94 7.21 -1.43
CA GLU A 62 3.80 8.29 -0.98
C GLU A 62 5.07 7.75 -0.32
N SER A 63 6.21 8.45 -0.48
CA SER A 63 7.49 8.02 0.11
C SER A 63 7.43 7.73 1.61
N VAL A 64 6.63 8.51 2.36
CA VAL A 64 6.50 8.35 3.82
C VAL A 64 5.75 7.08 4.22
N SER A 65 4.71 6.72 3.48
CA SER A 65 3.88 5.53 3.72
C SER A 65 4.43 4.26 3.07
N MET A 66 5.42 4.41 2.18
CA MET A 66 6.03 3.32 1.40
C MET A 66 6.48 2.16 2.29
N LYS A 67 7.13 2.45 3.42
CA LYS A 67 7.64 1.42 4.34
C LYS A 67 6.51 0.56 4.92
N CYS A 68 5.39 1.18 5.26
CA CYS A 68 4.23 0.47 5.81
C CYS A 68 3.60 -0.43 4.73
N ILE A 69 3.25 0.15 3.58
CA ILE A 69 2.55 -0.56 2.52
C ILE A 69 3.42 -1.68 1.90
N LEU A 70 4.64 -1.35 1.45
CA LEU A 70 5.53 -2.35 0.84
C LEU A 70 6.09 -3.34 1.88
N GLY A 71 6.05 -3.00 3.16
CA GLY A 71 6.49 -3.87 4.25
C GLY A 71 5.43 -4.86 4.70
N ALA A 72 4.14 -4.50 4.59
CA ALA A 72 3.03 -5.25 5.13
C ALA A 72 2.54 -6.41 4.24
N GLY A 73 2.95 -6.48 2.98
CA GLY A 73 2.48 -7.50 2.05
C GLY A 73 3.56 -7.99 1.10
N ASN A 74 3.41 -9.22 0.64
CA ASN A 74 4.10 -9.72 -0.54
C ASN A 74 3.20 -9.50 -1.75
N TYR A 75 3.68 -8.85 -2.81
CA TYR A 75 2.87 -8.52 -3.98
C TYR A 75 3.35 -9.31 -5.20
N PRO A 76 2.99 -10.61 -5.32
CA PRO A 76 3.57 -11.49 -6.33
C PRO A 76 3.27 -11.06 -7.77
N ASN A 77 2.16 -10.35 -7.99
CA ASN A 77 1.71 -9.90 -9.32
C ASN A 77 1.98 -8.41 -9.57
N LEU A 78 2.76 -7.74 -8.72
CA LEU A 78 3.05 -6.32 -8.86
C LEU A 78 3.95 -6.07 -10.07
N THR A 79 3.41 -5.36 -11.06
CA THR A 79 4.12 -4.97 -12.28
C THR A 79 4.45 -3.49 -12.34
N GLU A 80 3.77 -2.66 -11.54
CA GLU A 80 3.94 -1.21 -11.54
C GLU A 80 4.00 -0.65 -10.12
N LEU A 81 5.05 0.11 -9.82
CA LEU A 81 5.20 0.87 -8.58
C LEU A 81 5.45 2.34 -8.90
N LYS A 82 4.54 3.20 -8.46
CA LYS A 82 4.62 4.67 -8.59
C LYS A 82 4.88 5.29 -7.23
N LEU A 83 5.87 6.17 -7.17
CA LEU A 83 6.24 6.89 -5.95
C LEU A 83 5.83 8.36 -6.08
N TYR A 84 4.94 8.80 -5.20
CA TYR A 84 4.55 10.20 -5.06
C TYR A 84 5.38 10.89 -3.98
N ASN A 85 5.60 12.20 -4.13
CA ASN A 85 6.51 12.99 -3.28
C ASN A 85 7.84 12.25 -3.06
N PHE A 86 8.49 11.88 -4.16
CA PHE A 86 9.70 11.06 -4.14
C PHE A 86 10.79 11.72 -3.29
N ASN A 87 11.09 11.12 -2.14
CA ASN A 87 12.19 11.52 -1.30
C ASN A 87 13.31 10.50 -1.46
N LYS A 88 14.34 10.87 -2.23
CA LYS A 88 15.48 10.00 -2.53
C LYS A 88 16.10 9.37 -1.28
N ALA A 89 16.27 10.13 -0.20
CA ALA A 89 16.90 9.61 1.02
C ALA A 89 16.05 8.52 1.69
N ILE A 90 14.73 8.72 1.77
CA ILE A 90 13.80 7.73 2.34
C ILE A 90 13.76 6.48 1.46
N VAL A 91 13.61 6.68 0.14
CA VAL A 91 13.48 5.59 -0.82
C VAL A 91 14.76 4.76 -0.90
N SER A 92 15.92 5.40 -1.00
CA SER A 92 17.22 4.72 -1.00
C SER A 92 17.44 3.91 0.27
N ARG A 93 17.14 4.44 1.46
CA ARG A 93 17.27 3.69 2.72
C ARG A 93 16.41 2.43 2.73
N TYR A 94 15.17 2.51 2.23
CA TYR A 94 14.28 1.36 2.20
C TYR A 94 14.77 0.27 1.24
N PHE A 95 15.11 0.62 0.00
CA PHE A 95 15.59 -0.37 -0.97
C PHE A 95 16.96 -0.93 -0.61
N MET A 96 17.88 -0.12 -0.09
CA MET A 96 19.14 -0.63 0.45
C MET A 96 18.88 -1.60 1.61
N GLY A 97 18.02 -1.25 2.58
CA GLY A 97 17.70 -2.13 3.70
C GLY A 97 17.04 -3.46 3.30
N LYS A 98 16.31 -3.50 2.17
CA LYS A 98 15.70 -4.73 1.62
C LYS A 98 16.65 -5.53 0.73
N ILE A 99 17.57 -4.87 0.00
CA ILE A 99 18.55 -5.52 -0.88
C ILE A 99 19.75 -6.07 -0.08
N PHE A 100 20.11 -5.45 1.05
CA PHE A 100 21.22 -5.88 1.91
C PHE A 100 20.83 -6.81 3.07
N MET A 101 19.59 -7.32 3.13
CA MET A 101 19.29 -8.53 3.91
C MET A 101 19.80 -9.78 3.15
N CYS A 102 21.06 -9.75 2.71
CA CYS A 102 21.80 -10.97 2.44
C CYS A 102 22.20 -11.48 3.83
N SER A 103 21.64 -12.61 4.22
CA SER A 103 21.97 -13.31 5.45
C SER A 103 23.48 -13.43 5.60
N ASP A 104 24.07 -12.76 6.59
CA ASP A 104 25.36 -13.13 7.14
C ASP A 104 25.18 -14.49 7.83
N LEU A 105 25.60 -15.54 7.12
CA LEU A 105 25.93 -16.87 7.65
C LEU A 105 27.40 -16.85 8.09
#